data_AF-A0A1F9K965-F1
#
_entry.id   AF-A0A1F9K965-F1
#
_cell.length_a   1.000
_cell.length_b   1.000
_cell.length_c   1.000
_cell.angle_alpha   90.00
_cell.angle_beta   90.00
_cell.angle_gamma   90.00
#
_symmetry.space_group_name_H-M   'P 1'
#
loop_
_entity.id
_entity.type
_entity.pdbx_description
1 polymer ?
#
loop_
_entity_poly.entity_id
_entity_poly.type
_entity_poly.pdbx_seq_one_letter_code
_entity_poly.pdbx_strand_id
1 'polypeptide(L)'
;MVKVAKTIFLTLLFILGITFAMENTGWVVLRYYFGLETPPVPVFLLVLFSVLFGVLLAGVGFVVDEWSLRRALREREREIAALQKELQPHRERERAMAGNATKG
;
A
#
# COMPACT_ATOMS: atom_id res chain seq x y z
N MET A 1 20.97 -3.12 7.77
CA MET A 1 21.38 -3.72 6.49
C MET A 1 20.38 -3.41 5.36
N VAL A 2 19.10 -3.76 5.52
CA VAL A 2 18.05 -3.52 4.49
C VAL A 2 17.90 -2.05 4.09
N LYS A 3 17.98 -1.11 5.04
CA LYS A 3 17.92 0.34 4.75
C LYS A 3 19.06 0.79 3.82
N VAL A 4 20.29 0.36 4.09
CA VAL A 4 21.46 0.70 3.28
C VAL A 4 21.36 0.05 1.90
N ALA A 5 20.94 -1.23 1.82
CA ALA A 5 20.71 -1.91 0.54
C ALA A 5 19.64 -1.22 -0.30
N LYS A 6 18.53 -0.79 0.32
CA LYS A 6 17.48 0.00 -0.35
C LYS A 6 18.01 1.32 -0.87
N THR A 7 18.80 2.04 -0.08
CA THR A 7 19.43 3.29 -0.50
C THR A 7 20.36 3.06 -1.69
N ILE A 8 21.26 2.07 -1.62
CA ILE A 8 22.18 1.72 -2.73
C ILE A 8 21.39 1.38 -4.00
N PHE A 9 20.38 0.52 -3.89
CA PHE A 9 19.52 0.15 -5.01
C PHE A 9 18.84 1.36 -5.63
N LEU A 10 18.28 2.26 -4.82
CA LEU A 10 17.60 3.46 -5.30
C LEU A 10 18.58 4.41 -5.99
N THR A 11 19.78 4.58 -5.46
CA THR A 11 20.84 5.37 -6.09
C THR A 11 21.24 4.80 -7.44
N LEU A 12 21.46 3.48 -7.53
CA LEU A 12 21.80 2.80 -8.79
C LEU A 12 20.67 2.94 -9.82
N LEU A 13 19.42 2.78 -9.39
CA LEU A 13 18.25 2.99 -10.25
C LEU A 13 18.18 4.43 -10.77
N PHE A 14 18.52 5.41 -9.93
CA PHE A 14 18.54 6.82 -10.33
C PHE A 14 19.65 7.12 -11.35
N ILE A 15 20.86 6.63 -11.13
CA ILE A 15 21.97 6.75 -12.07
C ILE A 15 21.60 6.09 -13.41
N LEU A 16 21.00 4.89 -13.36
CA LEU A 16 20.50 4.20 -14.55
C LEU A 16 19.45 5.04 -15.28
N GLY A 17 18.52 5.65 -14.56
CA GLY A 17 17.50 6.52 -15.14
C GLY A 17 18.09 7.75 -15.84
N ILE A 18 19.07 8.41 -15.22
CA ILE A 18 19.75 9.58 -15.82
C ILE A 18 20.53 9.16 -17.06
N THR A 19 21.36 8.13 -16.96
CA THR A 19 22.17 7.64 -18.08
C THR A 19 21.29 7.16 -19.23
N PHE A 20 20.22 6.42 -18.93
CA PHE A 20 19.21 6.05 -19.91
C PHE A 20 18.62 7.30 -20.60
N ALA A 21 18.24 8.33 -19.85
CA ALA A 21 17.67 9.54 -20.44
C ALA A 21 18.66 10.29 -21.35
N MET A 22 19.93 10.36 -20.97
CA MET A 22 20.97 11.00 -21.77
C MET A 22 21.27 10.25 -23.07
N GLU A 23 21.39 8.92 -23.00
CA GLU A 23 21.73 8.09 -24.15
C GLU A 23 20.53 7.83 -25.08
N ASN A 24 19.29 8.00 -24.60
CA ASN A 24 18.06 7.73 -25.34
C ASN A 24 17.26 9.00 -25.66
N THR A 25 17.95 10.02 -26.17
CA THR A 25 17.34 11.26 -26.69
C THR A 25 16.77 11.13 -28.11
N GLY A 26 16.86 9.93 -28.70
CA GLY A 26 16.28 9.63 -30.00
C GLY A 26 14.77 9.92 -30.05
N TRP A 27 14.31 10.45 -31.18
CA TRP A 27 12.91 10.81 -31.39
C TRP A 27 12.12 9.61 -31.92
N VAL A 28 10.96 9.36 -31.33
CA VAL A 28 10.00 8.34 -31.77
C VAL A 28 8.64 8.98 -32.03
N VAL A 29 7.96 8.50 -33.08
CA VAL A 29 6.58 8.83 -33.38
C VAL A 29 5.73 7.61 -33.10
N LEU A 30 4.76 7.72 -32.22
CA LEU A 30 3.83 6.64 -31.92
C LEU A 30 2.66 6.70 -32.90
N ARG A 31 2.39 5.56 -33.54
CA ARG A 31 1.30 5.40 -34.49
C ARG A 31 0.23 4.50 -33.88
N TYR A 32 -1.00 4.98 -33.85
CA TYR A 32 -2.16 4.31 -33.31
C TYR A 32 -3.20 4.04 -34.42
N TYR A 33 -4.29 3.38 -34.04
CA TYR A 33 -5.40 3.11 -34.94
C TYR A 33 -5.99 4.40 -35.55
N PHE A 34 -6.62 4.26 -36.72
CA PHE A 34 -7.30 5.35 -37.43
C PHE A 34 -6.40 6.52 -37.86
N GLY A 35 -5.10 6.26 -38.07
CA GLY A 35 -4.14 7.28 -38.52
C GLY A 35 -3.75 8.30 -37.46
N LEU A 36 -4.04 8.01 -36.19
CA LEU A 36 -3.61 8.86 -35.07
C LEU A 36 -2.11 8.68 -34.83
N GLU A 37 -1.37 9.78 -34.83
CA GLU A 37 0.06 9.80 -34.56
C GLU A 37 0.40 10.87 -33.52
N THR A 38 1.38 10.59 -32.68
CA THR A 38 1.91 11.60 -31.75
C THR A 38 2.92 12.50 -32.48
N PRO A 39 3.14 13.73 -32.00
CA PRO A 39 4.37 14.45 -32.33
C PRO A 39 5.60 13.59 -32.00
N PRO A 40 6.75 13.80 -32.66
CA PRO A 40 8.00 13.18 -32.27
C PRO A 40 8.30 13.49 -30.80
N VAL A 41 8.47 12.44 -30.00
CA VAL A 41 8.84 12.53 -28.59
C VAL A 41 10.14 11.78 -28.33
N PRO A 42 11.00 12.25 -27.42
CA PRO A 42 12.16 11.48 -27.02
C PRO A 42 11.78 10.15 -26.38
N VAL A 43 12.48 9.07 -26.72
CA VAL A 43 12.25 7.72 -26.18
C VAL A 43 12.27 7.71 -24.65
N PHE A 44 13.20 8.46 -24.04
CA PHE A 44 13.28 8.49 -22.58
C PHE A 44 12.01 9.02 -21.90
N LEU A 45 11.30 9.97 -22.51
CA LEU A 45 10.04 10.48 -21.94
C LEU A 45 8.97 9.39 -21.93
N LEU A 46 8.87 8.61 -23.01
CA LEU A 46 7.90 7.52 -23.10
C LEU A 46 8.13 6.49 -22.01
N VAL A 47 9.38 6.05 -21.83
CA VAL A 47 9.75 5.08 -20.78
C VAL A 47 9.53 5.67 -19.40
N LEU A 48 9.94 6.92 -19.17
CA LEU A 48 9.76 7.60 -17.89
C LEU A 48 8.28 7.66 -17.48
N PHE A 49 7.38 8.07 -18.39
CA PHE A 49 5.95 8.12 -18.11
C PHE A 49 5.35 6.73 -17.90
N SER A 50 5.79 5.72 -18.66
CA SER A 50 5.34 4.33 -18.47
C SER A 50 5.71 3.80 -17.08
N VAL A 51 6.96 4.00 -16.65
CA VAL A 51 7.42 3.61 -15.32
C VAL A 51 6.70 4.40 -14.23
N LEU A 52 6.58 5.73 -14.39
CA LEU A 52 5.89 6.59 -13.44
C LEU A 52 4.43 6.19 -13.28
N PHE A 53 3.75 5.85 -14.37
CA PHE A 53 2.38 5.35 -14.33
C PHE A 53 2.28 4.03 -13.54
N GLY A 54 3.21 3.09 -13.77
CA GLY A 54 3.29 1.87 -12.98
C GLY A 54 3.50 2.11 -11.48
N VAL A 55 4.40 3.02 -11.11
CA VAL A 55 4.64 3.42 -9.72
C VAL A 55 3.41 4.09 -9.11
N LEU A 56 2.73 4.95 -9.87
CA LEU A 56 1.51 5.62 -9.41
C LEU A 56 0.40 4.60 -9.12
N LEU A 57 0.18 3.65 -10.03
CA LEU A 57 -0.79 2.57 -9.85
C LEU A 57 -0.46 1.71 -8.62
N ALA A 58 0.80 1.32 -8.45
CA ALA A 58 1.24 0.59 -7.26
C ALA A 58 0.99 1.40 -5.98
N GLY A 59 1.35 2.69 -5.99
CA GLY A 59 1.13 3.60 -4.86
C GLY A 59 -0.35 3.72 -4.47
N VAL A 60 -1.24 3.85 -5.45
CA VAL A 60 -2.70 3.85 -5.22
C VAL A 60 -3.14 2.51 -4.60
N GLY A 61 -2.66 1.38 -5.11
CA GLY A 61 -2.95 0.06 -4.54
C GLY A 61 -2.58 -0.05 -3.07
N PHE A 62 -1.36 0.37 -2.70
CA PHE A 62 -0.92 0.39 -1.30
C PHE A 62 -1.82 1.23 -0.38
N VAL A 63 -2.28 2.39 -0.86
CA VAL A 63 -3.17 3.27 -0.07
C VAL A 63 -4.53 2.61 0.14
N VAL A 64 -5.08 1.97 -0.89
CA VAL A 64 -6.37 1.26 -0.80
C VAL A 64 -6.28 0.07 0.15
N ASP A 65 -5.21 -0.73 0.04
CA ASP A 65 -4.97 -1.87 0.91
C ASP A 65 -4.85 -1.44 2.37
N GLU A 66 -4.05 -0.41 2.65
CA GLU A 66 -3.88 0.15 3.99
C GLU A 66 -5.21 0.64 4.58
N TRP A 67 -6.07 1.27 3.76
CA TRP A 67 -7.38 1.71 4.22
C TRP A 67 -8.30 0.53 4.55
N SER A 68 -8.32 -0.50 3.69
CA SER A 68 -9.10 -1.72 3.94
C SER A 68 -8.65 -2.41 5.23
N LEU A 69 -7.34 -2.47 5.47
CA LEU A 69 -6.74 -3.11 6.64
C LEU A 69 -7.07 -2.34 7.91
N ARG A 70 -6.96 -1.00 7.89
CA ARG A 70 -7.38 -0.13 9.01
C ARG A 70 -8.85 -0.26 9.33
N ARG A 71 -9.70 -0.40 8.31
CA ARG A 71 -11.13 -0.60 8.51
C ARG A 71 -11.41 -1.95 9.17
N ALA A 72 -10.79 -3.01 8.67
CA ALA A 72 -10.90 -4.35 9.26
C ALA A 72 -10.42 -4.35 10.72
N LEU A 73 -9.31 -3.67 11.03
CA LEU A 73 -8.79 -3.55 12.39
C LEU A 73 -9.84 -2.94 13.34
N ARG A 74 -10.47 -1.84 12.92
CA ARG A 74 -11.52 -1.16 13.70
C ARG A 74 -12.76 -2.02 13.91
N GLU A 75 -13.15 -2.80 12.89
CA GLU A 75 -14.28 -3.73 12.99
C GLU A 75 -13.97 -4.84 14.01
N ARG A 76 -12.76 -5.41 13.97
CA ARG A 76 -12.32 -6.43 14.94
C ARG A 76 -12.19 -5.89 16.36
N GLU A 77 -11.67 -4.68 16.55
CA GLU A 77 -11.62 -4.04 17.87
C GLU A 77 -13.03 -3.85 18.47
N ARG A 78 -14.00 -3.45 17.65
CA ARG A 78 -15.41 -3.32 18.08
C ARG A 78 -16.02 -4.65 18.46
N GLU A 79 -15.74 -5.71 17.69
CA GLU A 79 -16.20 -7.06 17.97
C GLU A 79 -15.63 -7.59 19.30
N ILE A 80 -14.33 -7.39 19.54
CA ILE A 80 -13.69 -7.73 20.82
C ILE A 80 -14.35 -6.97 21.98
N ALA A 81 -14.58 -5.66 21.83
CA ALA A 81 -15.19 -4.84 22.87
C ALA A 81 -16.63 -5.29 23.17
N ALA A 82 -17.41 -5.66 22.15
CA ALA A 82 -18.76 -6.18 22.31
C ALA A 82 -18.76 -7.52 23.07
N LEU A 83 -17.92 -8.47 22.65
CA LEU A 83 -17.79 -9.78 23.30
C LEU A 83 -17.31 -9.65 24.77
N GLN A 84 -16.38 -8.74 25.04
CA GLN A 84 -15.94 -8.46 26.41
C GLN A 84 -17.07 -7.92 27.29
N LYS A 85 -17.95 -7.08 26.72
CA LYS A 85 -19.12 -6.55 27.42
C LYS A 85 -20.18 -7.62 27.67
N GLU A 86 -20.34 -8.58 26.78
CA GLU A 86 -21.24 -9.73 26.98
C GLU A 86 -20.71 -10.70 28.05
N LEU A 87 -19.40 -10.84 28.19
CA LEU A 87 -18.78 -11.70 29.21
C LEU A 87 -18.79 -11.10 30.63
N GLN A 88 -18.86 -9.76 30.76
CA GLN A 88 -18.94 -9.08 32.06
C GLN A 88 -20.07 -9.59 32.96
N PRO A 89 -21.35 -9.64 32.52
CA PRO A 89 -22.45 -10.10 33.37
C PRO A 89 -22.33 -11.57 33.79
N HIS A 90 -21.73 -12.44 32.96
CA HIS A 90 -21.44 -13.82 33.35
C HIS A 90 -20.39 -13.89 34.46
N ARG A 91 -19.32 -13.10 34.33
CA ARG A 91 -18.21 -13.05 35.29
C ARG A 91 -18.64 -12.41 36.63
N GLU A 92 -19.54 -11.44 36.60
CA GLU A 92 -20.15 -10.84 37.80
C GLU A 92 -21.09 -11.83 38.52
N ARG A 93 -21.90 -12.60 37.77
CA ARG A 93 -22.76 -13.65 38.33
C ARG A 93 -21.95 -14.77 38.99
N GLU A 94 -20.86 -15.23 38.36
CA GLU A 94 -19.97 -16.23 38.97
C GLU A 94 -19.35 -15.73 40.28
N ARG A 95 -18.88 -14.47 40.32
CA ARG A 95 -18.33 -13.86 41.55
C ARG A 95 -19.37 -13.71 42.65
N ALA A 96 -20.60 -13.33 42.29
CA ALA A 96 -21.70 -13.23 43.25
C ALA A 96 -22.07 -14.59 43.85
N MET A 97 -22.09 -15.65 43.03
CA MET A 97 -22.34 -17.02 43.51
C MET A 97 -21.17 -17.55 44.37
N ALA A 98 -19.92 -17.31 43.98
CA ALA A 98 -18.75 -17.73 44.75
C ALA A 98 -18.68 -17.04 46.13
N GLY A 99 -18.97 -15.74 46.19
CA GLY A 99 -18.98 -14.98 47.45
C GLY A 99 -20.12 -15.34 48.41
N ASN A 100 -21.22 -15.89 47.88
CA ASN A 100 -22.33 -16.39 48.71
C ASN A 100 -22.03 -17.79 49.28
N ALA A 101 -21.28 -18.62 48.54
CA ALA A 101 -20.85 -19.96 48.98
C ALA A 101 -19.78 -19.93 50.08
N THR A 102 -19.00 -18.85 50.21
CA THR A 102 -17.99 -18.70 51.29
C THR A 102 -18.57 -18.11 52.59
N LYS A 103 -19.82 -17.64 52.58
CA LYS A 103 -20.48 -16.99 53.73
C LYS A 103 -21.54 -17.84 54.43
N GLY A 104 -21.89 -19.00 53.89
CA GLY A 104 -22.74 -20.02 54.54
C GLY A 104 -21.88 -21.11 55.19
#